data_AF-A0A066XN66-F1
#
_entry.id   AF-A0A066XN66-F1
#
_cell.length_a   1.000
_cell.length_b   1.000
_cell.length_c   1.000
_cell.angle_alpha   90.00
_cell.angle_beta   90.00
_cell.angle_gamma   90.00
#
_symmetry.space_group_name_H-M   'P 1'
#
loop_
_entity.id
_entity.type
_entity.pdbx_description
1 polymer ?
#
loop_
_entity_poly.entity_id
_entity_poly.type
_entity_poly.pdbx_seq_one_letter_code
_entity_poly.pdbx_strand_id
1 'polypeptide(L)'
;MSANDMVAPSDHPEADFKAELRWWEPAANLSSDVGDKLDQNTTEKLNASVMRVFQRKWAPEAISETRDELKVILAAHPDLLDQVDTMFRNEKVCSQFNEYYMSEAAAGREAFDGSCVFWARNEGR
;
A
#
# COMPACT_ATOMS: atom_id res chain seq x y z
N MET A 1 9.35 -20.52 23.14
CA MET A 1 8.10 -20.60 22.36
C MET A 1 8.13 -19.42 21.39
N SER A 2 8.12 -19.71 20.09
CA SER A 2 8.36 -18.75 19.00
C SER A 2 7.18 -17.80 18.80
N ALA A 3 7.51 -16.55 18.45
CA ALA A 3 6.59 -15.47 18.15
C ALA A 3 5.90 -15.68 16.78
N ASN A 4 4.90 -16.55 16.70
CA ASN A 4 4.21 -16.85 15.45
C ASN A 4 2.67 -16.70 15.49
N ASP A 5 2.09 -16.12 16.54
CA ASP A 5 0.63 -16.07 16.72
C ASP A 5 0.06 -14.64 16.72
N MET A 6 0.24 -13.90 15.62
CA MET A 6 -0.61 -12.74 15.31
C MET A 6 -0.96 -12.70 13.82
N VAL A 7 -1.70 -13.70 13.37
CA VAL A 7 -2.58 -13.55 12.20
C VAL A 7 -3.92 -14.14 12.61
N ALA A 8 -4.85 -13.28 13.03
CA ALA A 8 -6.25 -13.69 13.10
C ALA A 8 -6.65 -14.15 11.68
N PRO A 9 -7.28 -15.33 11.50
CA PRO A 9 -7.75 -15.74 10.19
C PRO A 9 -8.67 -14.66 9.66
N SER A 10 -8.27 -14.03 8.56
CA SER A 10 -9.09 -13.03 7.87
C SER A 10 -10.35 -13.73 7.35
N ASP A 11 -11.53 -13.13 7.53
CA ASP A 11 -12.80 -13.63 6.97
C ASP A 11 -12.78 -13.72 5.42
N HIS A 12 -11.69 -13.25 4.80
CA HIS A 12 -11.37 -13.30 3.38
C HIS A 12 -10.02 -13.99 3.16
N PRO A 13 -9.95 -15.33 3.16
CA PRO A 13 -8.71 -16.07 2.90
C PRO A 13 -8.15 -15.81 1.48
N GLU A 14 -8.99 -15.38 0.54
CA GLU A 14 -8.58 -14.89 -0.78
C GLU A 14 -7.90 -13.51 -0.76
N ALA A 15 -8.09 -12.73 0.32
CA ALA A 15 -7.35 -11.49 0.58
C ALA A 15 -6.05 -11.74 1.37
N ASP A 16 -5.80 -12.98 1.79
CA ASP A 16 -4.50 -13.40 2.27
C ASP A 16 -3.57 -13.62 1.07
N PHE A 17 -3.08 -12.50 0.51
CA PHE A 17 -2.04 -12.49 -0.53
C PHE A 17 -0.68 -13.07 -0.04
N LYS A 18 -0.69 -13.75 1.11
CA LYS A 18 0.34 -14.49 1.81
C LYS A 18 1.51 -13.69 2.34
N ALA A 19 1.85 -14.03 3.58
CA ALA A 19 3.14 -13.79 4.24
C ALA A 19 4.36 -14.28 3.44
N GLU A 20 4.20 -15.19 2.47
CA GLU A 20 5.28 -15.68 1.58
C GLU A 20 5.84 -14.61 0.64
N LEU A 21 4.99 -13.67 0.18
CA LEU A 21 5.42 -12.60 -0.72
C LEU A 21 5.97 -11.39 0.03
N ARG A 22 5.79 -11.35 1.37
CA ARG A 22 6.24 -10.27 2.26
C ARG A 22 5.98 -8.88 1.69
N TRP A 23 4.87 -8.72 0.96
CA TRP A 23 4.57 -7.52 0.18
C TRP A 23 4.43 -6.27 1.05
N TRP A 24 4.08 -6.47 2.33
CA TRP A 24 3.93 -5.44 3.35
C TRP A 24 5.27 -5.01 3.98
N GLU A 25 6.37 -5.76 3.81
CA GLU A 25 7.66 -5.43 4.43
C GLU A 25 8.24 -4.09 3.96
N PRO A 26 8.27 -3.78 2.65
CA PRO A 26 8.70 -2.46 2.20
C PRO A 26 7.81 -1.34 2.75
N ALA A 27 6.50 -1.57 2.88
CA ALA A 27 5.57 -0.58 3.43
C ALA A 27 5.79 -0.33 4.93
N ALA A 28 6.06 -1.37 5.70
CA ALA A 28 6.37 -1.28 7.12
C ALA A 28 7.66 -0.49 7.36
N ASN A 29 8.73 -0.80 6.60
CA ASN A 29 10.00 -0.09 6.68
C ASN A 29 9.87 1.38 6.25
N LEU A 30 9.13 1.62 5.17
CA LEU A 30 8.84 2.97 4.68
C LEU A 30 8.13 3.82 5.74
N SER A 31 7.14 3.27 6.44
CA SER A 31 6.39 4.01 7.45
C SER A 31 7.26 4.50 8.62
N SER A 32 8.27 3.72 9.00
CA SER A 32 9.25 4.12 10.02
C SER A 32 10.18 5.21 9.49
N ASP A 33 10.70 5.04 8.27
CA ASP A 33 11.67 5.97 7.70
C ASP A 33 11.04 7.32 7.30
N VAL A 34 9.77 7.33 6.89
CA VAL A 34 9.03 8.54 6.48
C VAL A 34 8.87 9.51 7.64
N GLY A 35 8.50 9.02 8.84
CA GLY A 35 8.30 9.87 10.02
C GLY A 35 9.57 10.59 10.48
N ASP A 36 10.73 10.00 10.21
CA ASP A 36 12.03 10.55 10.63
C ASP A 36 12.71 11.41 9.55
N LYS A 37 12.44 11.14 8.27
CA LYS A 37 13.17 11.74 7.14
C LYS A 37 12.39 12.79 6.35
N LEU A 38 11.07 12.76 6.37
CA LEU A 38 10.25 13.66 5.56
C LEU A 38 9.63 14.76 6.41
N ASP A 39 9.55 15.98 5.86
CA ASP A 39 8.70 17.01 6.44
C ASP A 39 7.22 16.65 6.26
N GLN A 40 6.36 17.31 7.04
CA GLN A 40 4.93 17.03 7.04
C GLN A 40 4.29 17.20 5.65
N ASN A 41 4.65 18.24 4.89
CA ASN A 41 4.07 18.51 3.57
C ASN A 41 4.52 17.46 2.54
N THR A 42 5.76 16.99 2.61
CA THR A 42 6.23 15.89 1.75
C THR A 42 5.56 14.56 2.13
N THR A 43 5.36 14.32 3.43
CA THR A 43 4.65 13.15 3.94
C THR A 43 3.19 13.12 3.49
N GLU A 44 2.48 14.25 3.57
CA GLU A 44 1.10 14.38 3.10
C GLU A 44 0.98 14.10 1.60
N LYS A 45 1.91 14.62 0.79
CA LYS A 45 1.94 14.33 -0.66
C LYS A 45 2.21 12.86 -0.96
N LEU A 46 3.17 12.26 -0.27
CA LEU A 46 3.47 10.82 -0.38
C LEU A 46 2.20 9.99 -0.09
N ASN A 47 1.54 10.27 1.03
CA ASN A 47 0.34 9.57 1.46
C ASN A 47 -0.82 9.76 0.46
N ALA A 48 -1.02 10.98 -0.04
CA ALA A 48 -2.08 11.27 -1.01
C ALA A 48 -1.85 10.55 -2.35
N SER A 49 -0.61 10.46 -2.83
CA SER A 49 -0.28 9.69 -4.04
C SER A 49 -0.48 8.19 -3.83
N VAL A 50 -0.05 7.63 -2.69
CA VAL A 50 -0.28 6.21 -2.37
C VAL A 50 -1.78 5.90 -2.20
N MET A 51 -2.54 6.77 -1.56
CA MET A 51 -4.00 6.62 -1.37
C MET A 51 -4.75 6.52 -2.71
N ARG A 52 -4.29 7.22 -3.75
CA ARG A 52 -4.90 7.11 -5.09
C ARG A 52 -4.80 5.73 -5.69
N VAL A 53 -3.75 4.96 -5.40
CA VAL A 53 -3.64 3.56 -5.85
C VAL A 53 -4.76 2.72 -5.24
N PHE A 54 -5.04 2.91 -3.94
CA PHE A 54 -6.14 2.22 -3.26
C PHE A 54 -7.51 2.64 -3.80
N GLN A 55 -7.74 3.94 -3.95
CA GLN A 55 -9.00 4.46 -4.52
C GLN A 55 -9.26 3.96 -5.95
N ARG A 56 -8.19 3.80 -6.72
CA ARG A 56 -8.22 3.25 -8.09
C ARG A 56 -8.00 1.74 -8.10
N LYS A 57 -8.15 1.07 -6.97
CA LYS A 57 -8.19 -0.40 -6.85
C LYS A 57 -6.97 -1.07 -7.48
N TRP A 58 -5.79 -0.49 -7.32
CA TRP A 58 -4.53 -1.00 -7.86
C TRP A 58 -4.52 -1.14 -9.40
N ALA A 59 -5.32 -0.35 -10.10
CA ALA A 59 -5.32 -0.35 -11.56
C ALA A 59 -3.90 -0.08 -12.11
N PRO A 60 -3.44 -0.79 -13.16
CA PRO A 60 -2.08 -0.65 -13.68
C PRO A 60 -1.68 0.79 -14.01
N GLU A 61 -2.60 1.57 -14.57
CA GLU A 61 -2.38 2.98 -14.87
C GLU A 61 -2.23 3.83 -13.61
N ALA A 62 -2.98 3.54 -12.54
CA ALA A 62 -2.87 4.24 -11.26
C ALA A 62 -1.52 3.97 -10.59
N ILE A 63 -1.00 2.75 -10.73
CA ILE A 63 0.34 2.39 -10.26
C ILE A 63 1.39 3.15 -11.06
N SER A 64 1.29 3.16 -12.39
CA SER A 64 2.25 3.88 -13.25
C SER A 64 2.28 5.38 -12.95
N GLU A 65 1.11 6.03 -12.88
CA GLU A 65 0.99 7.45 -12.55
C GLU A 65 1.57 7.75 -11.16
N THR A 66 1.24 6.92 -10.16
CA THR A 66 1.75 7.08 -8.80
C THR A 66 3.27 6.95 -8.75
N ARG A 67 3.85 5.97 -9.45
CA ARG A 67 5.32 5.82 -9.51
C ARG A 67 6.01 7.05 -10.09
N ASP A 68 5.44 7.67 -11.12
CA ASP A 68 6.01 8.87 -11.72
C ASP A 68 5.93 10.09 -10.79
N GLU A 69 4.84 10.26 -10.07
CA GLU A 69 4.70 11.32 -9.08
C GLU A 69 5.65 11.14 -7.89
N LEU A 70 5.83 9.91 -7.42
CA LEU A 70 6.71 9.61 -6.30
C LEU A 70 8.17 9.90 -6.61
N LYS A 71 8.61 9.76 -7.86
CA LYS A 71 9.95 10.22 -8.29
C LYS A 71 10.13 11.72 -8.08
N VAL A 72 9.07 12.52 -8.21
CA VAL A 72 9.10 13.97 -7.99
C VAL A 72 9.05 14.28 -6.50
N ILE A 73 8.14 13.65 -5.75
CA ILE A 73 7.95 13.88 -4.30
C ILE A 73 9.20 13.48 -3.52
N LEU A 74 9.80 12.34 -3.85
CA LEU A 74 10.96 11.76 -3.16
C LEU A 74 12.29 12.04 -3.88
N ALA A 75 12.35 13.06 -4.75
CA ALA A 75 13.56 13.37 -5.51
C ALA A 75 14.79 13.64 -4.62
N ALA A 76 14.57 14.19 -3.42
CA ALA A 76 15.62 14.43 -2.42
C ALA A 76 15.91 13.21 -1.52
N HIS A 77 15.13 12.13 -1.64
CA HIS A 77 15.18 10.93 -0.78
C HIS A 77 15.23 9.66 -1.64
N PRO A 78 16.33 9.42 -2.37
CA PRO A 78 16.44 8.29 -3.30
C PRO A 78 16.33 6.92 -2.62
N ASP A 79 16.69 6.84 -1.33
CA ASP A 79 16.52 5.63 -0.51
C ASP A 79 15.04 5.31 -0.27
N LEU A 80 14.22 6.32 0.03
CA LEU A 80 12.77 6.16 0.17
C LEU A 80 12.12 5.82 -1.17
N LEU A 81 12.59 6.46 -2.25
CA LEU A 81 12.09 6.18 -3.59
C LEU A 81 12.31 4.72 -3.99
N ASP A 82 13.48 4.15 -3.67
CA ASP A 82 13.80 2.75 -3.97
C ASP A 82 12.89 1.77 -3.19
N GLN A 83 12.61 2.08 -1.91
CA GLN A 83 11.68 1.28 -1.09
C GLN A 83 10.26 1.27 -1.69
N VAL A 84 9.74 2.44 -2.08
CA VAL A 84 8.40 2.54 -2.68
C VAL A 84 8.35 1.91 -4.06
N ASP A 85 9.39 2.09 -4.88
CA ASP A 85 9.45 1.50 -6.20
C ASP A 85 9.54 -0.03 -6.13
N THR A 86 10.25 -0.57 -5.12
CA THR A 86 10.28 -2.01 -4.84
C THR A 86 8.88 -2.57 -4.55
N MET A 87 8.04 -1.82 -3.84
CA MET A 87 6.65 -2.21 -3.57
C MET A 87 5.84 -2.29 -4.87
N PHE A 88 5.92 -1.28 -5.73
CA PHE A 88 5.13 -1.22 -6.97
C PHE A 88 5.68 -2.05 -8.13
N ARG A 89 6.98 -2.40 -8.13
CA ARG A 89 7.59 -3.28 -9.13
C ARG A 89 7.14 -4.72 -9.03
N ASN A 90 6.53 -5.13 -7.91
CA ASN A 90 5.95 -6.46 -7.80
C ASN A 90 4.61 -6.52 -8.55
N GLU A 91 4.67 -6.50 -9.89
CA GLU A 91 3.51 -6.47 -10.78
C GLU A 91 2.53 -7.61 -10.50
N LYS A 92 3.04 -8.77 -10.07
CA LYS A 92 2.22 -9.92 -9.67
C LYS A 92 1.33 -9.58 -8.48
N VAL A 93 1.89 -8.97 -7.43
CA VAL A 93 1.13 -8.55 -6.25
C VAL A 93 0.13 -7.45 -6.61
N CYS A 94 0.55 -6.46 -7.39
CA CYS A 94 -0.32 -5.40 -7.88
C CYS A 94 -1.52 -5.94 -8.68
N SER A 95 -1.29 -6.90 -9.59
CA SER A 95 -2.35 -7.55 -10.37
C SER A 95 -3.29 -8.36 -9.48
N GLN A 96 -2.75 -9.11 -8.50
CA GLN A 96 -3.57 -9.87 -7.56
C GLN A 96 -4.49 -8.98 -6.74
N PHE A 97 -4.01 -7.82 -6.28
CA PHE A 97 -4.87 -6.83 -5.64
C PHE A 97 -5.96 -6.33 -6.59
N ASN A 98 -5.59 -5.92 -7.80
CA ASN A 98 -6.58 -5.42 -8.77
C ASN A 98 -7.65 -6.47 -9.08
N GLU A 99 -7.26 -7.71 -9.35
CA GLU A 99 -8.16 -8.84 -9.61
C GLU A 99 -9.13 -9.09 -8.45
N TYR A 100 -8.63 -9.04 -7.21
CA TYR A 100 -9.46 -9.18 -6.01
C TYR A 100 -10.45 -8.02 -5.84
N TYR A 101 -10.00 -6.78 -6.01
CA TYR A 101 -10.90 -5.63 -5.96
C TYR A 101 -11.99 -5.69 -7.03
N MET A 102 -11.66 -6.21 -8.23
CA MET A 102 -12.63 -6.42 -9.30
C MET A 102 -13.59 -7.58 -9.00
N SER A 103 -13.11 -8.68 -8.41
CA SER A 103 -13.96 -9.83 -8.07
C SER A 103 -14.95 -9.50 -6.96
N GLU A 104 -14.53 -8.77 -5.93
CA GLU A 104 -15.41 -8.29 -4.86
C GLU A 104 -16.46 -7.31 -5.39
N ALA A 105 -16.05 -6.36 -6.25
CA ALA A 105 -16.97 -5.44 -6.89
C ALA A 105 -18.00 -6.17 -7.78
N ALA A 106 -17.58 -7.19 -8.53
CA ALA A 106 -18.48 -8.03 -9.33
C ALA A 106 -19.46 -8.83 -8.45
N ALA A 107 -19.06 -9.19 -7.23
CA ALA A 107 -19.90 -9.83 -6.23
C ALA A 107 -20.80 -8.84 -5.46
N GLY A 108 -20.76 -7.55 -5.78
CA GLY A 108 -21.53 -6.51 -5.09
C GLY A 108 -21.02 -6.17 -3.69
N ARG A 109 -19.77 -6.55 -3.37
CA ARG A 109 -19.10 -6.25 -2.11
C ARG A 109 -18.07 -5.13 -2.31
N GLU A 110 -17.88 -4.32 -1.28
CA GLU A 110 -16.78 -3.36 -1.24
C GLU A 110 -15.56 -4.04 -0.64
N ALA A 111 -14.53 -4.26 -1.46
CA ALA A 111 -13.29 -4.85 -0.99
C ALA A 111 -12.61 -3.88 0.00
N PHE A 112 -12.30 -4.35 1.20
CA PHE A 112 -11.63 -3.61 2.27
C PHE A 112 -12.44 -2.45 2.89
N ASP A 113 -13.72 -2.67 3.20
CA ASP A 113 -14.53 -1.81 4.06
C ASP A 113 -13.98 -1.79 5.50
N GLY A 114 -12.86 -1.10 5.73
CA GLY A 114 -12.26 -0.91 7.06
C GLY A 114 -10.73 -0.98 7.17
N SER A 115 -9.99 -1.58 6.23
CA SER A 115 -8.53 -1.77 6.42
C SER A 115 -7.68 -0.58 5.98
N CYS A 116 -8.16 0.23 5.02
CA CYS A 116 -7.52 1.50 4.63
C CYS A 116 -7.79 2.62 5.65
N VAL A 117 -8.68 2.37 6.61
CA VAL A 117 -8.95 3.30 7.71
C VAL A 117 -7.71 3.46 8.59
N PHE A 118 -6.72 2.56 8.57
CA PHE A 118 -5.46 2.81 9.31
C PHE A 118 -4.67 4.01 8.76
N TRP A 119 -4.71 4.26 7.44
CA TRP A 119 -4.07 5.43 6.82
C TRP A 119 -4.98 6.66 6.81
N ALA A 120 -6.29 6.49 6.58
CA ALA A 120 -7.25 7.60 6.61
C ALA A 120 -7.56 8.10 8.03
N ARG A 121 -7.41 7.27 9.08
CA ARG A 121 -7.71 7.65 10.47
C ARG A 121 -6.60 8.45 11.15
N ASN A 122 -5.44 8.60 10.52
CA ASN A 122 -4.40 9.51 10.98
C ASN A 122 -4.62 10.97 10.55
N GLU A 123 -5.66 11.27 9.75
CA GLU A 123 -6.09 12.66 9.44
C GLU A 123 -7.10 13.22 10.45
N GLY A 124 -7.34 12.52 11.56
CA GLY A 124 -8.49 12.78 12.43
C GLY A 124 -8.25 12.85 13.94
N ARG A 125 -7.01 12.97 14.44
CA ARG A 125 -6.74 13.29 15.85
C ARG A 125 -5.45 14.07 16.09
#